data_AF-B7AR37-F1
#
_entry.id   AF-B7AR37-F1
#
_cell.length_a   1.000
_cell.length_b   1.000
_cell.length_c   1.000
_cell.angle_alpha   90.00
_cell.angle_beta   90.00
_cell.angle_gamma   90.00
#
_symmetry.space_group_name_H-M   'P 1'
#
loop_
_entity.id
_entity.type
_entity.pdbx_description
1 polymer ?
#
loop_
_entity_poly.entity_id
_entity_poly.type
_entity_poly.pdbx_seq_one_letter_code
_entity_poly.pdbx_strand_id
1 'polypeptide(L)' 'MKWQEFKSLLAGLGPDTPLGRVVSIRAEDDAEVLKRFTKEQHRIRNEWQEKSASSMTQQQYDAEMSNLEALFASMCS' A
#
# COMPACT_ATOMS: atom_id res chain seq x y z
N MET A 1 5.32 7.22 -21.26
CA MET A 1 4.17 6.32 -20.89
C MET A 1 2.83 6.70 -21.54
N LYS A 2 2.05 5.73 -22.03
CA LYS A 2 0.64 5.97 -22.43
C LYS A 2 -0.27 5.83 -21.20
N TRP A 3 -1.11 6.82 -20.95
CA TRP A 3 -2.12 6.87 -19.87
C TRP A 3 -2.94 5.58 -19.69
N GLN A 4 -3.11 4.78 -20.75
CA GLN A 4 -3.77 3.48 -20.66
C GLN A 4 -2.98 2.40 -19.93
N GLU A 5 -1.65 2.36 -20.04
CA GLU A 5 -0.82 1.38 -19.30
C GLU A 5 -0.85 1.69 -17.80
N PHE A 6 -0.77 2.96 -17.45
CA PHE A 6 -0.92 3.41 -16.05
C PHE A 6 -2.28 3.02 -15.45
N LYS A 7 -3.39 3.20 -16.20
CA LYS A 7 -4.72 2.75 -15.76
C LYS A 7 -4.80 1.23 -15.59
N SER A 8 -4.22 0.47 -16.51
CA SER A 8 -4.21 -0.99 -16.43
C SER A 8 -3.45 -1.49 -15.20
N LEU A 9 -2.36 -0.81 -14.81
CA LEU A 9 -1.62 -1.11 -13.57
C LEU A 9 -2.44 -0.76 -12.32
N LEU A 10 -3.14 0.38 -12.33
CA LEU A 10 -4.02 0.80 -11.23
C LEU A 10 -5.24 -0.11 -11.06
N ALA A 11 -5.72 -0.76 -12.12
CA ALA A 11 -6.88 -1.65 -12.06
C ALA A 11 -6.67 -2.81 -11.07
N GLY A 12 -5.42 -3.26 -10.88
CA GLY A 12 -5.06 -4.28 -9.90
C GLY A 12 -5.10 -3.82 -8.43
N LEU A 13 -5.20 -2.51 -8.18
CA LEU A 13 -5.31 -1.89 -6.85
C LEU A 13 -6.74 -1.42 -6.54
N GLY A 14 -7.70 -1.70 -7.42
CA GLY A 14 -9.09 -1.33 -7.20
C GLY A 14 -9.67 -1.91 -5.90
N PRO A 15 -10.63 -1.24 -5.26
CA PRO A 15 -11.18 -1.62 -3.95
C PRO A 15 -11.85 -3.01 -3.94
N ASP A 16 -12.26 -3.51 -5.09
CA ASP A 16 -12.89 -4.82 -5.25
C ASP A 16 -11.89 -5.94 -5.54
N THR A 17 -10.61 -5.62 -5.72
CA THR A 17 -9.57 -6.61 -5.95
C THR A 17 -9.06 -7.19 -4.62
N PRO A 18 -8.60 -8.45 -4.59
CA PRO A 18 -7.99 -9.03 -3.39
C PRO A 18 -6.81 -8.19 -2.86
N LEU A 19 -5.99 -7.65 -3.76
CA LEU A 19 -4.85 -6.80 -3.38
C LEU A 19 -5.32 -5.46 -2.83
N GLY A 20 -6.25 -4.77 -3.52
CA GLY A 20 -6.82 -3.51 -3.06
C GLY A 20 -7.48 -3.63 -1.69
N ARG A 21 -8.23 -4.71 -1.43
CA ARG A 21 -8.79 -4.96 -0.10
C ARG A 21 -7.73 -5.11 0.99
N VAL A 22 -6.65 -5.84 0.73
CA VAL A 22 -5.54 -5.97 1.68
C VAL A 22 -4.85 -4.63 1.92
N VAL A 23 -4.63 -3.83 0.88
CA VAL A 23 -4.07 -2.48 0.98
C VAL A 23 -4.99 -1.58 1.81
N SER A 24 -6.31 -1.58 1.55
CA SER A 24 -7.28 -0.81 2.34
C SER A 24 -7.27 -1.21 3.82
N ILE A 25 -7.21 -2.51 4.13
CA ILE A 25 -7.12 -2.98 5.53
C ILE A 25 -5.84 -2.48 6.22
N ARG A 26 -4.71 -2.45 5.51
CA ARG A 26 -3.41 -2.01 6.06
C ARG A 26 -3.30 -0.50 6.22
N ALA A 27 -3.94 0.25 5.33
CA ALA A 27 -3.90 1.72 5.31
C ALA A 27 -5.02 2.37 6.14
N GLU A 28 -5.90 1.59 6.76
CA GLU A 28 -7.02 2.12 7.54
C GLU A 28 -6.56 2.67 8.91
N ASP A 29 -7.00 3.90 9.18
CA ASP A 29 -6.69 4.67 10.39
C ASP A 29 -7.94 5.32 11.03
N ASP A 30 -9.11 5.26 10.39
CA ASP A 30 -10.37 5.74 10.97
C ASP A 30 -10.82 4.83 12.12
N ALA A 31 -10.88 5.37 13.34
CA ALA A 31 -11.25 4.65 14.53
C ALA A 31 -12.65 4.02 14.48
N GLU A 32 -13.62 4.65 13.80
CA GLU A 32 -14.97 4.10 13.66
C GLU A 32 -15.03 2.93 12.67
N VAL A 33 -14.17 2.96 11.66
CA VAL A 33 -14.01 1.85 10.71
C VAL A 33 -13.28 0.68 11.37
N LEU A 34 -12.20 0.96 12.09
CA LEU A 34 -11.42 -0.05 12.82
C LEU A 34 -12.25 -0.80 13.85
N LYS A 35 -13.21 -0.15 14.53
CA LYS A 35 -14.14 -0.82 15.47
C LYS A 35 -15.00 -1.90 14.82
N ARG A 36 -15.22 -1.80 13.51
CA ARG A 36 -16.07 -2.72 12.73
C ARG A 36 -15.25 -3.81 12.04
N PHE A 37 -13.93 -3.80 12.18
CA PHE A 37 -13.09 -4.82 11.58
C PHE A 37 -13.39 -6.20 12.16
N THR A 38 -13.36 -7.18 11.28
CA THR A 38 -13.33 -8.59 11.66
C THR A 38 -11.99 -8.93 12.31
N LYS A 39 -11.97 -10.04 13.06
CA LYS A 39 -10.75 -10.58 13.66
C LYS A 39 -9.63 -10.78 12.63
N GLU A 40 -9.98 -11.22 11.42
CA GLU A 40 -9.01 -11.45 10.36
C GLU A 40 -8.44 -10.15 9.78
N GLN A 41 -9.26 -9.10 9.64
CA GLN A 41 -8.77 -7.78 9.22
C GLN A 41 -7.82 -7.18 10.25
N HIS A 42 -8.13 -7.31 11.55
CA HIS A 42 -7.19 -6.94 12.61
C HIS A 42 -5.89 -7.73 12.54
N ARG A 43 -5.94 -9.04 12.26
CA ARG A 43 -4.74 -9.86 12.10
C ARG A 43 -3.86 -9.36 10.97
N ILE A 44 -4.43 -9.15 9.78
CA ILE A 44 -3.70 -8.63 8.60
C ILE A 44 -3.05 -7.27 8.90
N ARG A 45 -3.78 -6.36 9.55
CA ARG A 45 -3.27 -5.03 9.90
C ARG A 45 -2.17 -5.11 10.96
N ASN A 46 -2.37 -5.88 12.02
CA ASN A 46 -1.40 -5.99 13.11
C ASN A 46 -0.11 -6.68 12.66
N GLU A 47 -0.19 -7.78 11.88
CA GLU A 47 0.99 -8.43 11.30
C GLU A 47 1.77 -7.47 10.39
N TRP A 48 1.07 -6.60 9.64
CA TRP A 48 1.72 -5.56 8.85
C TRP A 48 2.38 -4.49 9.72
N GLN A 49 1.69 -3.99 10.74
CA GLN A 49 2.25 -2.99 11.65
C GLN A 49 3.43 -3.53 12.45
N GLU A 50 3.39 -4.78 12.89
CA GLU A 50 4.52 -5.44 13.54
C GLU A 50 5.72 -5.53 12.60
N LYS A 51 5.49 -5.86 11.31
CA LYS A 51 6.55 -5.88 10.27
C LYS A 51 7.09 -4.48 9.98
N SER A 52 6.23 -3.47 9.88
CA SER A 52 6.66 -2.08 9.67
C SER A 52 7.37 -1.50 10.90
N ALA A 53 6.90 -1.83 12.11
CA ALA A 53 7.55 -1.46 13.36
C ALA A 53 8.90 -2.17 13.55
N SER A 54 9.05 -3.38 12.99
CA SER A 54 10.31 -4.14 13.00
C SER A 54 11.23 -3.84 11.81
N SER A 55 10.80 -3.05 10.81
CA SER A 55 11.64 -2.75 9.65
C SER A 55 11.29 -1.43 8.92
N MET A 56 12.14 -0.44 9.13
CA MET A 56 12.87 0.38 8.13
C MET A 56 13.35 1.63 8.85
N THR A 57 14.66 1.89 8.84
CA THR A 57 15.16 3.18 9.31
C THR A 57 14.66 4.29 8.37
N GLN A 58 14.56 5.53 8.86
CA GLN A 58 14.18 6.67 8.01
C GLN A 58 14.99 6.71 6.71
N GLN A 59 16.28 6.39 6.79
CA GLN A 59 17.18 6.30 5.62
C GLN A 59 16.78 5.23 4.60
N GLN A 60 16.30 4.06 5.05
CA GLN A 60 15.80 3.03 4.14
C GLN A 60 14.49 3.46 3.50
N TYR A 61 13.60 4.12 4.25
CA TYR A 61 12.36 4.67 3.71
C TYR A 61 12.61 5.69 2.60
N ASP A 62 13.48 6.66 2.86
CA ASP A 62 13.80 7.72 1.90
C ASP A 62 14.46 7.15 0.63
N ALA A 63 15.32 6.13 0.78
CA ALA A 63 15.96 5.46 -0.35
C ALA A 63 14.96 4.68 -1.23
N GLU A 64 14.06 3.91 -0.61
CA GLU A 64 13.01 3.18 -1.34
C GLU A 64 12.03 4.13 -2.03
N MET A 65 11.71 5.27 -1.40
CA MET A 65 10.82 6.28 -1.98
C MET A 65 11.45 6.97 -3.18
N SER A 66 12.74 7.34 -3.09
CA SER A 66 13.49 7.91 -4.21
C SER A 66 13.59 6.92 -5.38
N ASN A 67 13.74 5.63 -5.10
CA ASN A 67 13.77 4.59 -6.12
C ASN A 67 12.40 4.43 -6.82
N LEU A 68 11.30 4.46 -6.04
CA LEU A 68 9.94 4.50 -6.57
C LEU A 68 9.71 5.72 -7.46
N GLU A 69 10.12 6.91 -7.03
CA GLU A 69 10.03 8.14 -7.82
C GLU A 69 10.80 8.03 -9.14
N ALA A 70 12.03 7.52 -9.10
CA ALA A 70 12.87 7.33 -10.30
C ALA A 70 12.24 6.32 -11.28
N LEU A 71 11.68 5.22 -10.76
CA LEU A 71 10.92 4.26 -11.55
C LEU A 71 9.74 4.94 -12.24
N PHE A 72 8.91 5.70 -11.52
CA PHE A 72 7.78 6.44 -12.13
C PHE A 72 8.22 7.47 -13.16
N ALA A 73 9.29 8.22 -12.89
CA ALA A 73 9.85 9.19 -13.82
C ALA A 73 10.31 8.50 -15.12
N SER A 74 11.02 7.37 -15.01
CA SER A 74 11.53 6.63 -16.17
C SER A 74 10.43 6.02 -17.04
N MET A 75 9.28 5.69 -16.47
CA MET A 75 8.14 5.19 -17.25
C MET A 75 7.44 6.33 -18.02
N CYS A 76 7.50 7.57 -17.51
CA CYS A 76 6.91 8.75 -18.14
C CYS A 76 7.70 9.29 -19.34
N SER A 77 9.00 9.00 -19.44
CA SER A 77 9.84 9.24 -20.63
C SER A 77 9.49 8.38 -21.85
#